data_AF-A0A2V6A9F5-F1
#
_entry.id   AF-A0A2V6A9F5-F1
#
_cell.length_a   1.000
_cell.length_b   1.000
_cell.length_c   1.000
_cell.angle_alpha   90.00
_cell.angle_beta   90.00
_cell.angle_gamma   90.00
#
_symmetry.space_group_name_H-M   'P 1'
#
loop_
_entity.id
_entity.type
_entity.pdbx_description
1 polymer ?
#
loop_
_entity_poly.entity_id
_entity_poly.type
_entity_poly.pdbx_seq_one_letter_code
_entity_poly.pdbx_strand_id
1 'polypeptide(L)'
;MQANVTVRPLGEKDLSEAKRIFHVAFGTFLGLADPTEFYADRDYVRTRYPGDPPAALGAEVEGELLGSNFVANWGSVGFFGPLTIRPDYWDRGIAKRLLEPTMEIFEKWGTKHAGLFTFAHSAKHVGLYQKFGFWPRFLTAIMSVNVRCNAEVQGWTRYSELDEAARAESLRAAAELTNTIYDGLDVGSEIRAISTQALGDTVLLSDGS
;
A
#
# COMPACT_ATOMS: atom_id res chain seq x y z
N MET A 1 -18.55 24.21 12.36
CA MET A 1 -17.11 24.31 12.74
C MET A 1 -16.40 23.12 12.12
N GLN A 2 -15.36 23.34 11.31
CA GLN A 2 -14.48 22.24 10.92
C GLN A 2 -13.77 21.78 12.19
N ALA A 3 -13.97 20.53 12.58
CA ALA A 3 -13.16 19.91 13.63
C ALA A 3 -11.69 20.07 13.24
N ASN A 4 -10.82 20.44 14.20
CA ASN A 4 -9.41 20.67 13.91
C ASN A 4 -8.72 19.32 13.68
N VAL A 5 -8.72 18.85 12.44
CA VAL A 5 -8.10 17.60 12.04
C VAL A 5 -6.57 17.75 12.14
N THR A 6 -5.97 16.88 12.94
CA THR A 6 -4.51 16.72 13.03
C THR A 6 -4.09 15.51 12.23
N VAL A 7 -2.96 15.60 11.52
CA VAL A 7 -2.36 14.47 10.82
C VAL A 7 -1.00 14.18 11.44
N ARG A 8 -0.75 12.91 11.76
CA ARG A 8 0.47 12.43 12.41
C ARG A 8 0.82 11.01 11.96
N PRO A 9 2.05 10.53 12.16
CA PRO A 9 2.34 9.11 12.06
C PRO A 9 1.42 8.28 12.97
N LEU A 10 1.04 7.09 12.50
CA LEU A 10 0.36 6.09 13.31
C LEU A 10 1.32 5.51 14.35
N GLY A 11 0.78 5.11 15.49
CA GLY A 11 1.44 4.22 16.44
C GLY A 11 0.75 2.86 16.48
N GLU A 12 1.38 1.89 17.13
CA GLU A 12 0.85 0.52 17.24
C GLU A 12 -0.59 0.46 17.81
N LYS A 13 -0.91 1.37 18.74
CA LYS A 13 -2.25 1.49 19.33
C LYS A 13 -3.34 1.85 18.30
N ASP A 14 -2.97 2.50 17.20
CA ASP A 14 -3.90 2.97 16.18
C ASP A 14 -4.26 1.86 15.17
N LEU A 15 -3.45 0.78 15.08
CA LEU A 15 -3.56 -0.20 13.99
C LEU A 15 -4.87 -0.98 13.99
N SER A 16 -5.39 -1.33 15.16
CA SER A 16 -6.68 -2.04 15.24
C SER A 16 -7.83 -1.16 14.75
N GLU A 17 -7.79 0.13 15.06
CA GLU A 17 -8.81 1.07 14.59
C GLU A 17 -8.63 1.41 13.11
N ALA A 18 -7.39 1.62 12.65
CA ALA A 18 -7.10 1.82 11.23
C ALA A 18 -7.59 0.63 10.38
N LYS A 19 -7.42 -0.61 10.87
CA LYS A 19 -7.95 -1.82 10.22
C LYS A 19 -9.47 -1.80 10.17
N ARG A 20 -10.14 -1.51 11.30
CA ARG A 20 -11.61 -1.41 11.34
C ARG A 20 -12.13 -0.36 10.34
N ILE A 21 -11.48 0.81 10.29
CA ILE A 21 -11.80 1.88 9.35
C ILE A 21 -11.61 1.42 7.91
N PHE A 22 -10.53 0.69 7.61
CA PHE A 22 -10.29 0.13 6.29
C PHE A 22 -11.47 -0.72 5.80
N HIS A 23 -11.89 -1.70 6.61
CA HIS A 23 -12.99 -2.59 6.25
C HIS A 23 -14.28 -1.80 6.06
N VAL A 24 -14.67 -1.00 7.06
CA VAL A 24 -15.93 -0.25 7.03
C VAL A 24 -15.96 0.76 5.88
N ALA A 25 -14.88 1.49 5.62
CA ALA A 25 -14.85 2.50 4.56
C ALA A 25 -15.04 1.88 3.17
N PHE A 26 -14.29 0.82 2.84
CA PHE A 26 -14.43 0.16 1.54
C PHE A 26 -15.73 -0.65 1.44
N GLY A 27 -16.12 -1.35 2.51
CA GLY A 27 -17.38 -2.10 2.55
C GLY A 27 -18.60 -1.22 2.36
N THR A 28 -18.63 -0.04 3.02
CA THR A 28 -19.68 0.97 2.80
C THR A 28 -19.63 1.52 1.38
N PHE A 29 -18.44 1.85 0.86
CA PHE A 29 -18.30 2.42 -0.49
C PHE A 29 -18.76 1.43 -1.59
N LEU A 30 -18.47 0.14 -1.41
CA LEU A 30 -18.84 -0.92 -2.35
C LEU A 30 -20.25 -1.48 -2.12
N GLY A 31 -20.98 -0.99 -1.11
CA GLY A 31 -22.38 -1.36 -0.87
C GLY A 31 -22.57 -2.77 -0.31
N LEU A 32 -21.62 -3.28 0.49
CA LEU A 32 -21.81 -4.55 1.19
C LEU A 32 -22.93 -4.42 2.24
N ALA A 33 -23.69 -5.51 2.45
CA ALA A 33 -24.73 -5.56 3.47
C ALA A 33 -24.17 -5.36 4.88
N ASP A 34 -23.02 -5.98 5.15
CA ASP A 34 -22.18 -5.69 6.31
C ASP A 34 -20.85 -5.08 5.82
N PRO A 35 -20.61 -3.78 6.04
CA PRO A 35 -19.36 -3.13 5.67
C PRO A 35 -18.11 -3.76 6.29
N THR A 36 -18.21 -4.43 7.45
CA THR A 36 -17.06 -5.02 8.13
C THR A 36 -16.55 -6.29 7.45
N GLU A 37 -17.36 -6.93 6.60
CA GLU A 37 -17.03 -8.14 5.87
C GLU A 37 -16.13 -7.88 4.64
N PHE A 38 -15.89 -6.62 4.28
CA PHE A 38 -15.00 -6.29 3.17
C PHE A 38 -13.58 -6.79 3.42
N TYR A 39 -13.16 -7.87 2.76
CA TYR A 39 -11.84 -8.49 2.93
C TYR A 39 -11.50 -8.75 4.41
N ALA A 40 -12.46 -9.26 5.20
CA ALA A 40 -12.28 -9.53 6.62
C ALA A 40 -11.10 -10.47 6.94
N ASP A 41 -10.71 -11.31 5.97
CA ASP A 41 -9.56 -12.22 6.03
C ASP A 41 -8.21 -11.55 5.72
N ARG A 42 -8.18 -10.27 5.34
CA ARG A 42 -6.96 -9.54 4.96
C ARG A 42 -6.62 -8.44 5.96
N ASP A 43 -5.32 -8.19 6.13
CA ASP A 43 -4.82 -7.13 6.99
C ASP A 43 -3.84 -6.21 6.24
N TYR A 44 -4.38 -5.28 5.44
CA TYR A 44 -3.58 -4.30 4.70
C TYR A 44 -2.90 -3.27 5.61
N VAL A 45 -3.40 -3.09 6.84
CA VAL A 45 -2.90 -2.09 7.78
C VAL A 45 -1.67 -2.61 8.51
N ARG A 46 -1.78 -3.79 9.14
CA ARG A 46 -0.67 -4.37 9.92
C ARG A 46 0.49 -4.83 9.08
N THR A 47 0.27 -5.16 7.80
CA THR A 47 1.35 -5.59 6.89
C THR A 47 2.18 -4.42 6.38
N ARG A 48 1.57 -3.23 6.26
CA ARG A 48 2.21 -2.02 5.75
C ARG A 48 2.90 -1.21 6.83
N TYR A 49 2.34 -1.15 8.03
CA TYR A 49 2.91 -0.35 9.12
C TYR A 49 4.36 -0.74 9.49
N PRO A 50 4.72 -2.01 9.71
CA PRO A 50 6.08 -2.38 10.09
C PRO A 50 7.12 -2.18 8.98
N GLY A 51 6.69 -2.08 7.72
CA GLY A 51 7.58 -1.86 6.59
C GLY A 51 8.22 -0.46 6.63
N ASP A 52 7.46 0.56 7.01
CA ASP A 52 7.93 1.94 7.20
C ASP A 52 6.95 2.72 8.12
N PRO A 53 7.10 2.63 9.46
CA PRO A 53 6.17 3.29 10.39
C PRO A 53 6.05 4.81 10.21
N PRO A 54 7.13 5.57 9.96
CA PRO A 54 7.04 6.99 9.61
C PRO A 54 6.17 7.29 8.37
N ALA A 55 6.04 6.34 7.45
CA ALA A 55 5.25 6.44 6.23
C ALA A 55 3.79 5.98 6.39
N ALA A 56 3.36 5.63 7.61
CA ALA A 56 1.98 5.30 7.94
C ALA A 56 1.34 6.50 8.66
N LEU A 57 0.42 7.19 7.98
CA LEU A 57 -0.19 8.43 8.45
C LEU A 57 -1.62 8.21 8.93
N GLY A 58 -1.98 8.84 10.05
CA GLY A 58 -3.33 8.88 10.62
C GLY A 58 -3.86 10.31 10.70
N ALA A 59 -5.16 10.46 10.43
CA ALA A 59 -5.88 11.69 10.68
C ALA A 59 -6.76 11.51 11.91
N GLU A 60 -6.70 12.43 12.86
CA GLU A 60 -7.45 12.36 14.11
C GLU A 60 -8.12 13.69 14.49
N VAL A 61 -9.16 13.58 15.32
CA VAL A 61 -9.82 14.69 15.99
C VAL A 61 -9.96 14.30 17.46
N GLU A 62 -9.48 15.14 18.38
CA GLU A 62 -9.61 14.92 19.84
C GLU A 62 -9.08 13.53 20.29
N GLY A 63 -8.06 13.01 19.60
CA GLY A 63 -7.47 11.70 19.86
C GLY A 63 -8.20 10.51 19.24
N GLU A 64 -9.33 10.72 18.56
CA GLU A 64 -10.01 9.69 17.79
C GLU A 64 -9.48 9.60 16.37
N LEU A 65 -9.05 8.40 15.96
CA LEU A 65 -8.63 8.14 14.59
C LEU A 65 -9.83 8.17 13.64
N LEU A 66 -9.72 8.99 12.60
CA LEU A 66 -10.74 9.18 11.57
C LEU A 66 -10.39 8.53 10.25
N GLY A 67 -9.11 8.26 10.00
CA GLY A 67 -8.66 7.67 8.75
C GLY A 67 -7.15 7.49 8.71
N SER A 68 -6.68 6.73 7.73
CA SER A 68 -5.27 6.45 7.54
C SER A 68 -4.86 6.44 6.07
N ASN A 69 -3.56 6.64 5.82
CA ASN A 69 -2.90 6.41 4.55
C ASN A 69 -1.54 5.74 4.79
N PHE A 70 -1.13 4.85 3.91
CA PHE A 70 0.16 4.16 3.98
C PHE A 70 0.95 4.47 2.72
N VAL A 71 2.22 4.84 2.86
CA VAL A 71 3.07 5.21 1.74
C VAL A 71 4.18 4.16 1.61
N ALA A 72 4.39 3.67 0.40
CA ALA A 72 5.41 2.69 0.08
C ALA A 72 6.53 3.35 -0.72
N ASN A 73 7.78 3.05 -0.33
CA ASN A 73 8.99 3.48 -1.01
C ASN A 73 9.59 2.28 -1.78
N TRP A 74 9.56 2.38 -3.10
CA TRP A 74 10.19 1.43 -4.02
C TRP A 74 11.36 2.07 -4.77
N GLY A 75 12.22 2.78 -4.04
CA GLY A 75 13.34 3.55 -4.59
C GLY A 75 12.88 4.86 -5.20
N SER A 76 12.99 5.00 -6.52
CA SER A 76 12.52 6.17 -7.26
C SER A 76 11.01 6.17 -7.49
N VAL A 77 10.33 5.06 -7.20
CA VAL A 77 8.89 4.90 -7.35
C VAL A 77 8.20 4.92 -6.00
N GLY A 78 7.17 5.74 -5.88
CA GLY A 78 6.31 5.84 -4.70
C GLY A 78 4.92 5.30 -4.99
N PHE A 79 4.34 4.61 -4.01
CA PHE A 79 2.94 4.20 -4.07
C PHE A 79 2.26 4.58 -2.76
N PHE A 80 0.95 4.81 -2.77
CA PHE A 80 0.24 4.95 -1.50
C PHE A 80 -1.12 4.27 -1.51
N GLY A 81 -1.52 3.88 -0.31
CA GLY A 81 -2.77 3.21 -0.02
C GLY A 81 -2.57 2.04 0.95
N PRO A 82 -3.65 1.62 1.63
CA PRO A 82 -5.00 2.15 1.47
C PRO A 82 -5.20 3.54 2.11
N LEU A 83 -5.82 4.46 1.37
CA LEU A 83 -6.29 5.75 1.89
C LEU A 83 -7.75 5.59 2.30
N THR A 84 -8.04 5.58 3.59
CA THR A 84 -9.40 5.35 4.09
C THR A 84 -9.79 6.36 5.16
N ILE A 85 -11.05 6.80 5.11
CA ILE A 85 -11.67 7.68 6.11
C ILE A 85 -12.93 6.98 6.60
N ARG A 86 -13.23 7.09 7.89
CA ARG A 86 -14.51 6.67 8.48
C ARG A 86 -15.70 7.27 7.69
N PRO A 87 -16.71 6.47 7.31
CA PRO A 87 -17.82 6.95 6.49
C PRO A 87 -18.60 8.14 7.06
N ASP A 88 -18.79 8.21 8.38
CA ASP A 88 -19.45 9.31 9.08
C ASP A 88 -18.69 10.65 8.97
N TYR A 89 -17.43 10.61 8.54
CA TYR A 89 -16.55 11.76 8.33
C TYR A 89 -16.21 12.04 6.86
N TRP A 90 -16.85 11.36 5.91
CA TRP A 90 -16.69 11.65 4.48
C TRP A 90 -17.11 13.07 4.12
N ASP A 91 -16.55 13.57 3.03
CA ASP A 91 -16.86 14.89 2.45
C ASP A 91 -16.49 16.09 3.36
N ARG A 92 -15.62 15.86 4.35
CA ARG A 92 -15.08 16.89 5.26
C ARG A 92 -13.63 17.29 4.97
N GLY A 93 -13.06 16.85 3.85
CA GLY A 93 -11.70 17.20 3.43
C GLY A 93 -10.56 16.45 4.13
N ILE A 94 -10.86 15.43 4.95
CA ILE A 94 -9.85 14.67 5.71
C ILE A 94 -8.85 13.95 4.80
N ALA A 95 -9.34 13.33 3.71
CA ALA A 95 -8.47 12.65 2.76
C ALA A 95 -7.47 13.62 2.10
N LYS A 96 -7.87 14.87 1.84
CA LYS A 96 -6.97 15.92 1.36
C LYS A 96 -5.87 16.21 2.40
N ARG A 97 -6.25 16.35 3.67
CA ARG A 97 -5.31 16.59 4.78
C ARG A 97 -4.31 15.45 4.96
N LEU A 98 -4.68 14.19 4.69
CA LEU A 98 -3.75 13.05 4.69
C LEU A 98 -2.79 13.07 3.49
N LEU A 99 -3.26 13.51 2.33
CA LEU A 99 -2.46 13.54 1.10
C LEU A 99 -1.39 14.64 1.12
N GLU A 100 -1.62 15.76 1.80
CA GLU A 100 -0.62 16.84 1.96
C GLU A 100 0.74 16.30 2.50
N PRO A 101 0.82 15.69 3.70
CA PRO A 101 2.06 15.08 4.20
C PRO A 101 2.48 13.83 3.42
N THR A 102 1.55 13.14 2.72
CA THR A 102 1.94 12.04 1.81
C THR A 102 2.83 12.56 0.68
N MET A 103 2.52 13.74 0.12
CA MET A 103 3.35 14.36 -0.93
C MET A 103 4.69 14.84 -0.36
N GLU A 104 4.71 15.38 0.85
CA GLU A 104 5.95 15.77 1.52
C GLU A 104 6.89 14.57 1.74
N ILE A 105 6.34 13.38 2.01
CA ILE A 105 7.11 12.13 2.11
C ILE A 105 7.76 11.80 0.76
N PHE A 106 7.00 11.82 -0.34
CA PHE A 106 7.54 11.58 -1.68
C PHE A 106 8.63 12.60 -2.07
N GLU A 107 8.43 13.87 -1.73
CA GLU A 107 9.44 14.91 -1.96
C GLU A 107 10.73 14.62 -1.19
N LYS A 108 10.62 14.26 0.10
CA LYS A 108 11.78 13.92 0.96
C LYS A 108 12.55 12.69 0.44
N TRP A 109 11.85 11.71 -0.11
CA TRP A 109 12.48 10.53 -0.71
C TRP A 109 13.08 10.82 -2.09
N GLY A 110 12.77 11.96 -2.72
CA GLY A 110 13.14 12.22 -4.10
C GLY A 110 12.42 11.30 -5.09
N THR A 111 11.19 10.88 -4.76
CA THR A 111 10.36 10.04 -5.62
C THR A 111 10.20 10.69 -7.00
N LYS A 112 10.60 9.97 -8.05
CA LYS A 112 10.51 10.40 -9.45
C LYS A 112 9.16 10.03 -10.09
N HIS A 113 8.54 8.95 -9.64
CA HIS A 113 7.24 8.49 -10.13
C HIS A 113 6.36 8.07 -8.97
N ALA A 114 5.16 8.65 -8.84
CA ALA A 114 4.22 8.28 -7.79
C ALA A 114 2.90 7.78 -8.39
N GLY A 115 2.30 6.76 -7.77
CA GLY A 115 1.07 6.14 -8.25
C GLY A 115 0.14 5.65 -7.13
N LEU A 116 -1.10 5.37 -7.53
CA LEU A 116 -2.14 4.76 -6.70
C LEU A 116 -3.14 4.01 -7.60
N PHE A 117 -3.91 3.10 -7.00
CA PHE A 117 -5.12 2.56 -7.65
C PHE A 117 -6.38 3.16 -7.03
N THR A 118 -7.37 3.45 -7.87
CA THR A 118 -8.67 3.89 -7.41
C THR A 118 -9.80 3.44 -8.32
N PHE A 119 -11.04 3.64 -7.87
CA PHE A 119 -12.24 3.23 -8.57
C PHE A 119 -12.51 4.15 -9.77
N ALA A 120 -12.38 3.61 -10.98
CA ALA A 120 -12.57 4.35 -12.23
C ALA A 120 -13.96 5.00 -12.35
N HIS A 121 -14.99 4.40 -11.75
CA HIS A 121 -16.36 4.93 -11.76
C HIS A 121 -16.61 6.02 -10.72
N SER A 122 -15.64 6.34 -9.86
CA SER A 122 -15.82 7.28 -8.76
C SER A 122 -15.23 8.66 -9.07
N ALA A 123 -16.07 9.57 -9.56
CA ALA A 123 -15.68 10.95 -9.81
C ALA A 123 -15.09 11.66 -8.56
N LYS A 124 -15.57 11.28 -7.37
CA LYS A 124 -15.06 11.78 -6.08
C LYS A 124 -13.59 11.42 -5.87
N HIS A 125 -13.22 10.17 -6.08
CA HIS A 125 -11.83 9.73 -5.95
C HIS A 125 -10.94 10.36 -7.03
N VAL A 126 -11.37 10.33 -8.29
CA VAL A 126 -10.63 10.94 -9.39
C VAL A 126 -10.37 12.43 -9.12
N GLY A 127 -11.40 13.18 -8.73
CA GLY A 127 -11.28 14.60 -8.42
C GLY A 127 -10.45 14.90 -7.17
N LEU A 128 -10.38 13.99 -6.19
CA LEU A 128 -9.46 14.12 -5.05
C LEU A 128 -8.01 14.06 -5.52
N TYR A 129 -7.63 13.03 -6.27
CA TYR A 129 -6.24 12.80 -6.64
C TYR A 129 -5.73 13.77 -7.71
N GLN A 130 -6.60 14.26 -8.60
CA GLN A 130 -6.27 15.33 -9.55
C GLN A 130 -5.78 16.62 -8.87
N LYS A 131 -6.27 16.93 -7.67
CA LYS A 131 -5.80 18.09 -6.89
C LYS A 131 -4.33 17.99 -6.47
N PHE A 132 -3.78 16.77 -6.48
CA PHE A 132 -2.39 16.47 -6.17
C PHE A 132 -1.58 16.08 -7.42
N GLY A 133 -2.12 16.35 -8.63
CA GLY A 133 -1.41 16.11 -9.88
C GLY A 133 -1.49 14.67 -10.41
N PHE A 134 -2.25 13.78 -9.78
CA PHE A 134 -2.46 12.43 -10.28
C PHE A 134 -3.55 12.41 -11.36
N TRP A 135 -3.19 11.94 -12.54
CA TRP A 135 -4.10 11.80 -13.68
C TRP A 135 -4.31 10.34 -14.04
N PRO A 136 -5.56 9.92 -14.36
CA PRO A 136 -5.82 8.56 -14.85
C PRO A 136 -4.96 8.23 -16.07
N ARG A 137 -4.36 7.04 -16.10
CA ARG A 137 -3.52 6.55 -17.21
C ARG A 137 -4.24 5.50 -18.04
N PHE A 138 -4.46 4.34 -17.44
CA PHE A 138 -5.17 3.22 -18.05
C PHE A 138 -6.02 2.52 -17.01
N LEU A 139 -7.05 1.81 -17.47
CA LEU A 139 -7.89 1.00 -16.60
C LEU A 139 -7.18 -0.31 -16.28
N THR A 140 -6.97 -0.57 -14.99
CA THR A 140 -6.44 -1.87 -14.52
C THR A 140 -7.62 -2.78 -14.15
N ALA A 141 -7.76 -3.88 -14.89
CA ALA A 141 -8.76 -4.91 -14.57
C ALA A 141 -8.23 -5.82 -13.46
N ILE A 142 -8.98 -5.94 -12.37
CA ILE A 142 -8.72 -6.94 -11.33
C ILE A 142 -9.49 -8.20 -11.72
N MET A 143 -8.76 -9.28 -11.98
CA MET A 143 -9.32 -10.55 -12.45
C MET A 143 -8.88 -11.68 -11.53
N SER A 144 -9.67 -12.74 -11.46
CA SER A 144 -9.31 -13.97 -10.74
C SER A 144 -9.41 -15.17 -11.67
N VAL A 145 -8.52 -16.14 -11.45
CA VAL A 145 -8.53 -17.43 -12.13
C VAL A 145 -8.23 -18.52 -11.11
N ASN A 146 -8.89 -19.67 -11.26
CA ASN A 146 -8.55 -20.84 -10.46
C ASN A 146 -7.25 -21.45 -10.99
N VAL A 147 -6.23 -21.50 -10.14
CA VAL A 147 -4.96 -22.12 -10.47
C VAL A 147 -5.17 -23.64 -10.62
N ARG A 148 -4.73 -24.19 -11.75
CA ARG A 148 -4.65 -25.64 -11.97
C ARG A 148 -3.18 -26.02 -11.96
N CYS A 149 -2.82 -27.05 -11.20
CA CYS A 149 -1.46 -27.57 -11.21
C CYS A 149 -1.27 -28.37 -12.50
N ASN A 150 -0.64 -27.74 -13.50
CA ASN A 150 -0.51 -28.32 -14.83
C ASN A 150 0.92 -28.86 -15.11
N ALA A 151 1.93 -28.40 -14.37
CA ALA A 151 3.31 -28.85 -14.47
C ALA A 151 4.13 -28.39 -13.25
N GLU A 152 5.17 -29.16 -12.88
CA GLU A 152 6.22 -28.68 -11.97
C GLU A 152 7.15 -27.73 -12.72
N VAL A 153 7.34 -26.54 -12.17
CA VAL A 153 8.33 -25.58 -12.65
C VAL A 153 9.63 -25.82 -11.87
N GLN A 154 10.74 -26.01 -12.58
CA GLN A 154 12.07 -26.17 -11.98
C GLN A 154 12.78 -24.81 -11.92
N GLY A 155 13.90 -24.72 -11.19
CA GLY A 155 14.74 -23.52 -11.20
C GLY A 155 14.19 -22.32 -10.42
N TRP A 156 13.29 -22.56 -9.46
CA TRP A 156 12.88 -21.55 -8.48
C TRP A 156 13.41 -21.88 -7.07
N THR A 157 13.56 -20.85 -6.25
CA THR A 157 13.86 -20.99 -4.81
C THR A 157 13.02 -19.99 -4.01
N ARG A 158 12.76 -20.32 -2.74
CA ARG A 158 12.15 -19.37 -1.81
C ARG A 158 13.21 -18.51 -1.17
N TYR A 159 12.96 -17.20 -1.09
CA TYR A 159 13.85 -16.27 -0.39
C TYR A 159 14.09 -16.69 1.07
N SER A 160 13.10 -17.29 1.72
CA SER A 160 13.26 -17.81 3.09
C SER A 160 14.26 -18.98 3.20
N GLU A 161 14.51 -19.74 2.13
CA GLU A 161 15.45 -20.88 2.11
C GLU A 161 16.91 -20.44 1.92
N LEU A 162 17.12 -19.21 1.46
CA LEU A 162 18.45 -18.67 1.20
C LEU A 162 19.19 -18.35 2.50
N ASP A 163 20.51 -18.56 2.47
CA ASP A 163 21.40 -18.03 3.49
C ASP A 163 21.55 -16.49 3.38
N GLU A 164 22.21 -15.87 4.35
CA GLU A 164 22.34 -14.40 4.40
C GLU A 164 23.06 -13.81 3.18
N ALA A 165 24.08 -14.49 2.66
CA ALA A 165 24.85 -14.02 1.50
C ALA A 165 23.99 -14.09 0.23
N ALA A 166 23.28 -15.20 0.02
CA ALA A 166 22.36 -15.38 -1.10
C ALA A 166 21.13 -14.47 -1.01
N ARG A 167 20.65 -14.14 0.19
CA ARG A 167 19.62 -13.11 0.40
C ARG A 167 20.09 -11.73 -0.03
N ALA A 168 21.30 -11.34 0.37
CA ALA A 168 21.87 -10.05 -0.03
C ALA A 168 22.07 -9.97 -1.56
N GLU A 169 22.49 -11.07 -2.19
CA GLU A 169 22.65 -11.14 -3.65
C GLU A 169 21.30 -11.09 -4.38
N SER A 170 20.30 -11.85 -3.93
CA SER A 170 18.97 -11.83 -4.54
C SER A 170 18.29 -10.45 -4.42
N LEU A 171 18.50 -9.72 -3.33
CA LEU A 171 18.04 -8.33 -3.20
C LEU A 171 18.72 -7.40 -4.22
N ARG A 172 20.03 -7.55 -4.45
CA ARG A 172 20.74 -6.79 -5.49
C ARG A 172 20.19 -7.14 -6.88
N ALA A 173 20.07 -8.42 -7.19
CA ALA A 173 19.54 -8.88 -8.48
C ALA A 173 18.09 -8.41 -8.70
N ALA A 174 17.24 -8.42 -7.68
CA ALA A 174 15.87 -7.89 -7.75
C ALA A 174 15.86 -6.38 -8.02
N ALA A 175 16.74 -5.62 -7.37
CA ALA A 175 16.88 -4.18 -7.61
C ALA A 175 17.38 -3.90 -9.04
N GLU A 176 18.39 -4.64 -9.52
CA GLU A 176 18.89 -4.52 -10.90
C GLU A 176 17.80 -4.85 -11.93
N LEU A 177 17.07 -5.96 -11.73
CA LEU A 177 15.96 -6.36 -12.60
C LEU A 177 14.86 -5.30 -12.62
N THR A 178 14.41 -4.83 -11.47
CA THR A 178 13.33 -3.84 -11.42
C THR A 178 13.76 -2.47 -11.93
N ASN A 179 15.03 -2.11 -11.79
CA ASN A 179 15.64 -0.93 -12.42
C ASN A 179 15.58 -0.99 -13.95
N THR A 180 15.55 -2.17 -14.57
CA THR A 180 15.34 -2.28 -16.04
C THR A 180 13.92 -1.89 -16.49
N ILE A 181 12.94 -1.95 -15.57
CA ILE A 181 11.55 -1.54 -15.81
C ILE A 181 11.40 -0.03 -15.69
N TYR A 182 11.98 0.55 -14.64
CA TYR A 182 11.99 1.99 -14.40
C TYR A 182 13.23 2.40 -13.62
N ASP A 183 13.93 3.45 -14.08
CA ASP A 183 15.18 3.92 -13.46
C ASP A 183 14.99 4.21 -11.96
N GLY A 184 15.71 3.45 -11.13
CA GLY A 184 15.69 3.52 -9.67
C GLY A 184 14.54 2.78 -8.99
N LEU A 185 13.69 2.03 -9.71
CA LEU A 185 12.72 1.14 -9.07
C LEU A 185 13.44 0.01 -8.33
N ASP A 186 13.13 -0.14 -7.04
CA ASP A 186 13.68 -1.18 -6.16
C ASP A 186 12.59 -1.69 -5.19
N VAL A 187 12.18 -2.94 -5.36
CA VAL A 187 11.15 -3.59 -4.52
C VAL A 187 11.74 -4.37 -3.33
N GLY A 188 13.04 -4.26 -3.07
CA GLY A 188 13.72 -4.99 -2.02
C GLY A 188 13.16 -4.72 -0.61
N SER A 189 12.58 -3.53 -0.38
CA SER A 189 11.86 -3.21 0.85
C SER A 189 10.67 -4.15 1.08
N GLU A 190 9.91 -4.46 0.03
CA GLU A 190 8.77 -5.39 0.08
C GLU A 190 9.24 -6.84 0.31
N ILE A 191 10.29 -7.28 -0.37
CA ILE A 191 10.88 -8.62 -0.19
C ILE A 191 11.31 -8.83 1.27
N ARG A 192 12.00 -7.84 1.84
CA ARG A 192 12.39 -7.86 3.26
C ARG A 192 11.16 -7.87 4.17
N ALA A 193 10.17 -7.02 3.89
CA ALA A 193 8.94 -6.93 4.68
C ALA A 193 8.20 -8.27 4.73
N ILE A 194 8.06 -8.97 3.59
CA ILE A 194 7.43 -10.29 3.50
C ILE A 194 8.16 -11.30 4.40
N SER A 195 9.49 -11.35 4.29
CA SER A 195 10.32 -12.30 5.05
C SER A 195 10.31 -12.00 6.56
N THR A 196 10.52 -10.74 6.96
CA THR A 196 10.58 -10.34 8.37
C THR A 196 9.25 -10.52 9.09
N GLN A 197 8.14 -10.27 8.40
CA GLN A 197 6.79 -10.35 8.98
C GLN A 197 6.12 -11.72 8.79
N ALA A 198 6.80 -12.69 8.16
CA ALA A 198 6.26 -14.02 7.83
C ALA A 198 4.91 -13.96 7.07
N LEU A 199 4.81 -13.05 6.09
CA LEU A 199 3.57 -12.81 5.33
C LEU A 199 3.38 -13.78 4.15
N GLY A 200 4.28 -14.76 4.02
CA GLY A 200 4.43 -15.61 2.85
C GLY A 200 5.90 -15.69 2.46
N ASP A 201 6.17 -15.87 1.18
CA ASP A 201 7.53 -15.97 0.66
C ASP A 201 7.68 -15.22 -0.67
N THR A 202 8.91 -14.80 -0.95
CA THR A 202 9.28 -14.29 -2.27
C THR A 202 9.85 -15.44 -3.07
N VAL A 203 9.19 -15.80 -4.17
CA VAL A 203 9.66 -16.82 -5.09
C VAL A 203 10.62 -16.18 -6.09
N LEU A 204 11.85 -16.68 -6.13
CA LEU A 204 12.90 -16.23 -7.03
C LEU A 204 13.03 -17.25 -8.16
N LEU A 205 12.97 -16.77 -9.39
CA LEU A 205 13.14 -17.59 -10.59
C LEU A 205 14.44 -17.21 -11.27
N SER A 206 15.29 -18.19 -11.58
CA SER A 206 16.54 -17.96 -12.31
C SER A 206 16.32 -17.98 -13.83
N ASP A 207 17.14 -17.22 -14.56
CA ASP A 207 17.16 -17.25 -16.02
C ASP A 207 17.45 -18.68 -16.52
N GLY A 208 16.67 -19.14 -17.51
CA GLY A 208 16.80 -20.48 -18.09
C GLY A 208 15.99 -21.59 -17.42
N SER A 209 15.01 -21.23 -16.60
CA SER A 209 13.97 -22.11 -16.04
C SER A 209 12.84 -22.45 -17.01
#